data_AF-A0AAU0Y663-F1
#
_entry.id   AF-A0AAU0Y663-F1
#
_cell.length_a   1.000
_cell.length_b   1.000
_cell.length_c   1.000
_cell.angle_alpha   90.00
_cell.angle_beta   90.00
_cell.angle_gamma   90.00
#
_symmetry.space_group_name_H-M   'P 1'
#
loop_
_entity.id
_entity.type
_entity.pdbx_description
1 polymer ?
#
loop_
_entity_poly.entity_id
_entity_poly.type
_entity_poly.pdbx_seq_one_letter_code
_entity_poly.pdbx_strand_id
1 'polypeptide(L)'
;MRWSSSAGSTPSPRVWGSPPPDRYRPRRGGRPARRARRSSDRPAQPRIIECSSETEEQYEGCLSFFDVRGLVRRPLTIVVETTTLDGATVTTVYGRGLARLIHHEIDHLDGILCLAPHTRRPGTDSRPP
;
A
#
# COMPACT_ATOMS: atom_id res chain seq x y z
N MET A 1 -46.02 -30.51 -10.02
CA MET A 1 -47.42 -30.12 -9.77
C MET A 1 -47.77 -30.45 -8.33
N ARG A 2 -48.64 -29.64 -7.73
CA ARG A 2 -49.28 -29.77 -6.41
C ARG A 2 -48.48 -29.35 -5.16
N TRP A 3 -48.74 -28.11 -4.75
CA TRP A 3 -48.94 -27.71 -3.37
C TRP A 3 -49.96 -28.62 -2.67
N SER A 4 -49.79 -28.84 -1.37
CA SER A 4 -50.94 -29.04 -0.49
C SER A 4 -50.70 -28.35 0.86
N SER A 5 -51.64 -27.48 1.17
CA SER A 5 -51.74 -26.58 2.30
C SER A 5 -52.41 -27.25 3.50
N SER A 6 -52.14 -26.73 4.70
CA SER A 6 -53.11 -26.57 5.81
C SER A 6 -52.38 -25.82 6.93
N ALA A 7 -52.71 -24.56 7.23
CA ALA A 7 -53.83 -24.15 8.10
C ALA A 7 -53.77 -24.89 9.44
N GLY A 8 -53.67 -24.29 10.62
CA GLY A 8 -53.76 -22.91 11.10
C GLY A 8 -53.90 -23.03 12.62
N SER A 9 -53.35 -22.09 13.40
CA SER A 9 -53.69 -21.92 14.83
C SER A 9 -53.07 -20.61 15.33
N THR A 10 -53.89 -19.59 15.50
CA THR A 10 -53.56 -18.39 16.26
C THR A 10 -53.71 -18.66 17.77
N PRO A 11 -52.77 -18.15 18.59
CA PRO A 11 -53.16 -17.62 19.90
C PRO A 11 -52.66 -16.19 20.15
N SER A 12 -53.60 -15.43 20.73
CA SER A 12 -53.62 -14.10 21.37
C SER A 12 -52.30 -13.57 22.00
N PRO A 13 -52.07 -12.23 22.05
CA PRO A 13 -50.80 -11.63 22.42
C PRO A 13 -50.57 -11.68 23.93
N ARG A 14 -49.47 -12.29 24.36
CA ARG A 14 -48.98 -12.16 25.75
C ARG A 14 -48.00 -10.99 25.83
N VAL A 15 -48.37 -10.05 26.69
CA VAL A 15 -47.60 -8.92 27.22
C VAL A 15 -46.10 -9.24 27.31
N TRP A 16 -45.29 -8.48 26.59
CA TRP A 16 -43.84 -8.51 26.71
C TRP A 16 -43.45 -7.79 28.00
N GLY A 17 -43.24 -8.54 29.08
CA GLY A 17 -42.59 -8.01 30.27
C GLY A 17 -41.16 -7.59 29.91
N SER A 18 -40.83 -6.31 30.12
CA SER A 18 -39.47 -5.80 29.92
C SER A 18 -38.48 -6.56 30.81
N PRO A 19 -37.38 -7.12 30.28
CA PRO A 19 -36.33 -7.65 31.13
C PRO A 19 -35.61 -6.51 31.88
N PRO A 20 -35.11 -6.74 33.10
CA PRO A 20 -34.34 -5.73 33.84
C PRO A 20 -33.03 -5.39 33.11
N PRO A 21 -32.46 -4.19 33.30
CA PRO A 21 -31.21 -3.82 32.67
C PRO A 21 -30.06 -4.64 33.28
N ASP A 22 -29.75 -5.79 32.68
CA ASP A 22 -28.53 -6.50 33.00
C ASP A 22 -27.34 -5.73 32.46
N ARG A 23 -26.33 -5.64 33.33
CA ARG A 23 -25.21 -4.73 33.27
C ARG A 23 -24.36 -5.02 32.03
N TYR A 24 -24.55 -4.23 30.98
CA TYR A 24 -23.51 -4.09 29.96
C TYR A 24 -22.30 -3.37 30.57
N ARG A 25 -21.38 -4.16 31.14
CA ARG A 25 -20.05 -3.69 31.53
C ARG A 25 -19.20 -3.82 30.26
N PRO A 26 -18.90 -2.73 29.53
CA PRO A 26 -17.98 -2.84 28.41
C PRO A 26 -16.67 -3.38 28.97
N ARG A 27 -16.22 -4.53 28.46
CA ARG A 27 -14.84 -4.95 28.65
C ARG A 27 -14.01 -3.76 28.18
N ARG A 28 -13.30 -3.11 29.10
CA ARG A 28 -12.25 -2.15 28.76
C ARG A 28 -11.19 -2.96 28.03
N GLY A 29 -11.40 -3.15 26.72
CA GLY A 29 -10.38 -3.59 25.80
C GLY A 29 -9.33 -2.49 25.82
N GLY A 30 -8.33 -2.65 26.68
CA GLY A 30 -7.14 -1.83 26.62
C GLY A 30 -6.66 -1.88 25.18
N ARG A 31 -6.42 -0.70 24.58
CA ARG A 31 -5.70 -0.64 23.31
C ARG A 31 -4.47 -1.53 23.48
N PRO A 32 -4.24 -2.53 22.61
CA PRO A 32 -3.05 -3.35 22.73
C PRO A 32 -1.86 -2.39 22.78
N ALA A 33 -1.01 -2.56 23.79
CA ALA A 33 0.19 -1.76 23.94
C ALA A 33 0.89 -1.75 22.59
N ARG A 34 1.15 -0.55 22.03
CA ARG A 34 1.89 -0.42 20.77
C ARG A 34 3.19 -1.18 20.97
N ARG A 35 3.31 -2.36 20.35
CA ARG A 35 4.51 -3.18 20.44
C ARG A 35 5.67 -2.27 20.06
N ALA A 36 6.64 -2.12 20.96
CA ALA A 36 7.84 -1.36 20.68
C ALA A 36 8.46 -1.94 19.41
N ARG A 37 8.54 -1.13 18.35
CA ARG A 37 9.16 -1.54 17.09
C ARG A 37 10.59 -1.93 17.42
N ARG A 38 10.97 -3.18 17.17
CA ARG A 38 12.40 -3.54 17.19
C ARG A 38 13.06 -2.77 16.03
N SER A 39 14.34 -2.42 16.15
CA SER A 39 15.09 -1.79 15.05
C SER A 39 15.03 -2.62 13.74
N SER A 40 14.83 -3.94 13.88
CA SER A 40 14.59 -4.89 12.81
C SER A 40 13.22 -4.79 12.12
N ASP A 41 12.28 -3.98 12.62
CA ASP A 41 10.95 -3.79 12.02
C ASP A 41 10.95 -2.68 10.94
N ARG A 42 12.13 -2.26 10.45
CA ARG A 42 12.22 -1.30 9.34
C ARG A 42 11.70 -1.99 8.07
N PRO A 43 10.66 -1.47 7.42
CA PRO A 43 10.12 -2.09 6.22
C PRO A 43 11.21 -2.13 5.13
N ALA A 44 11.40 -3.32 4.57
CA ALA A 44 12.26 -3.61 3.42
C ALA A 44 11.75 -2.83 2.20
N GLN A 45 12.24 -1.61 2.01
CA GLN A 45 11.87 -0.77 0.87
C GLN A 45 13.07 -0.66 -0.06
N PRO A 46 12.95 -1.09 -1.33
CA PRO A 46 14.00 -0.89 -2.31
C PRO A 46 14.21 0.61 -2.52
N ARG A 47 15.47 1.05 -2.63
CA ARG A 47 15.79 2.45 -2.92
C ARG A 47 16.92 2.55 -3.93
N ILE A 48 16.82 3.52 -4.82
CA ILE A 48 17.91 3.87 -5.73
C ILE A 48 18.96 4.64 -4.93
N ILE A 49 20.19 4.14 -4.93
CA ILE A 49 21.33 4.76 -4.22
C ILE A 49 22.27 5.49 -5.16
N GLU A 50 22.34 5.10 -6.43
CA GLU A 50 23.14 5.77 -7.46
C GLU A 50 22.47 5.68 -8.84
N CYS A 51 22.78 6.65 -9.71
CA CYS A 51 22.29 6.74 -11.09
C CYS A 51 23.43 7.16 -12.02
N SER A 52 23.41 6.68 -13.27
CA SER A 52 24.29 7.20 -14.32
C SER A 52 23.92 8.63 -14.73
N SER A 53 24.91 9.38 -15.22
CA SER A 53 24.70 10.68 -15.88
C SER A 53 24.09 10.54 -17.27
N GLU A 54 24.38 9.43 -17.96
CA GLU A 54 23.77 9.12 -19.26
C GLU A 54 22.29 8.76 -19.08
N THR A 55 21.43 9.36 -19.89
CA THR A 55 19.97 9.24 -19.81
C THR A 55 19.37 9.02 -21.18
N GLU A 56 18.18 8.42 -21.20
CA GLU A 56 17.38 8.24 -22.42
C GLU A 56 15.91 8.61 -22.20
N GLU A 57 15.28 9.13 -23.26
CA GLU A 57 13.85 9.42 -23.31
C GLU A 57 13.13 8.32 -24.06
N GLN A 58 12.13 7.70 -23.44
CA GLN A 58 11.24 6.75 -24.09
C GLN A 58 9.82 6.90 -23.55
N TYR A 59 8.86 6.33 -24.26
CA TYR A 59 7.47 6.30 -23.80
C TYR A 59 7.28 5.21 -22.75
N GLU A 60 6.77 5.59 -21.58
CA GLU A 60 6.33 4.68 -20.52
C GLU A 60 4.81 4.61 -20.46
N GLY A 61 4.29 3.41 -20.25
CA GLY A 61 2.94 3.19 -19.76
C GLY A 61 2.99 2.68 -18.32
N CYS A 62 1.91 2.90 -17.58
CA CYS A 62 1.71 2.32 -16.26
C CYS A 62 0.54 1.35 -16.34
N LEU A 63 0.65 0.17 -15.73
CA LEU A 63 -0.46 -0.78 -15.67
C LEU A 63 -1.66 -0.24 -14.88
N SER A 64 -1.46 0.78 -14.04
CA SER A 64 -2.56 1.50 -13.39
C SER A 64 -3.37 2.36 -14.36
N PHE A 65 -2.81 2.73 -15.52
CA PHE A 65 -3.43 3.58 -16.54
C PHE A 65 -3.13 3.06 -17.95
N PHE A 66 -3.87 2.03 -18.37
CA PHE A 66 -3.63 1.31 -19.62
C PHE A 66 -3.56 2.18 -20.88
N ASP A 67 -4.32 3.28 -20.92
CA ASP A 67 -4.51 4.09 -22.14
C ASP A 67 -3.63 5.35 -22.19
N VAL A 68 -2.78 5.57 -21.18
CA VAL A 68 -1.91 6.75 -21.13
C VAL A 68 -0.45 6.34 -21.29
N ARG A 69 0.27 7.07 -22.15
CA ARG A 69 1.71 6.96 -22.32
C ARG A 69 2.35 8.33 -22.12
N GLY A 70 3.41 8.38 -21.31
CA GLY A 70 4.20 9.59 -21.07
C GLY A 70 5.61 9.43 -21.60
N LEU A 71 6.17 10.46 -22.23
CA LEU A 71 7.59 10.50 -22.57
C LEU A 71 8.38 10.83 -21.30
N VAL A 72 9.22 9.90 -20.83
CA VAL A 72 9.97 10.05 -19.57
C VAL A 72 11.46 9.90 -19.82
N ARG A 73 12.25 10.80 -19.25
CA ARG A 73 13.72 10.72 -19.23
C ARG A 73 14.19 9.91 -18.03
N ARG A 74 14.98 8.85 -18.24
CA ARG A 74 15.52 7.99 -17.18
C ARG A 74 17.03 7.79 -17.34
N PRO A 75 17.78 7.58 -16.25
CA PRO A 75 19.16 7.14 -16.33
C PRO A 75 19.26 5.76 -16.97
N LEU A 76 20.30 5.55 -17.78
CA LEU A 76 20.56 4.26 -18.41
C LEU A 76 21.02 3.19 -17.42
N THR A 77 21.57 3.56 -16.27
CA THR A 77 21.98 2.63 -15.22
C THR A 77 21.55 3.16 -13.86
N ILE A 78 21.03 2.26 -13.02
CA ILE A 78 20.71 2.55 -11.62
C ILE A 78 21.35 1.50 -10.71
N VAL A 79 21.68 1.91 -9.49
CA VAL A 79 22.10 1.02 -8.42
C VAL A 79 21.02 1.04 -7.35
N VAL A 80 20.46 -0.13 -7.05
CA VAL A 80 19.34 -0.28 -6.12
C VAL A 80 19.79 -1.08 -4.91
N GLU A 81 19.58 -0.51 -3.73
CA GLU A 81 19.69 -1.22 -2.46
C GLU A 81 18.34 -1.85 -2.12
N THR A 82 18.35 -3.14 -1.82
CA THR A 82 17.17 -3.91 -1.41
C THR A 82 17.48 -4.67 -0.13
N THR A 83 16.44 -4.98 0.66
CA THR A 83 16.55 -5.88 1.80
C THR A 83 15.91 -7.20 1.44
N THR A 84 16.68 -8.28 1.54
CA THR A 84 16.22 -9.66 1.34
C THR A 84 15.23 -10.08 2.42
N LEU A 85 14.52 -11.17 2.19
CA LEU A 85 13.59 -11.75 3.17
C LEU A 85 14.28 -12.12 4.50
N ASP A 86 15.57 -12.45 4.43
CA ASP A 86 16.40 -12.79 5.59
C ASP A 86 16.94 -11.56 6.33
N GLY A 87 16.59 -10.35 5.87
CA GLY A 87 17.02 -9.08 6.47
C GLY A 87 18.40 -8.59 6.02
N ALA A 88 19.09 -9.31 5.13
CA ALA A 88 20.36 -8.86 4.57
C ALA A 88 20.14 -7.79 3.49
N THR A 89 20.98 -6.77 3.49
CA THR A 89 20.99 -5.71 2.46
C THR A 89 21.82 -6.15 1.26
N VAL A 90 21.24 -6.03 0.07
CA VAL A 90 21.88 -6.37 -1.21
C VAL A 90 21.77 -5.21 -2.17
N THR A 91 22.89 -4.90 -2.83
CA THR A 91 22.99 -3.87 -3.86
C THR A 91 23.03 -4.53 -5.23
N THR A 92 22.17 -4.09 -6.14
CA THR A 92 22.09 -4.62 -7.51
C THR A 92 22.17 -3.49 -8.53
N VAL A 93 22.97 -3.68 -9.58
CA VAL A 93 23.09 -2.75 -10.70
C VAL A 93 22.16 -3.20 -11.82
N TYR A 94 21.30 -2.29 -12.29
CA TYR A 94 20.40 -2.53 -13.43
C TYR A 94 20.75 -1.58 -14.56
N GLY A 95 20.72 -2.08 -15.80
CA GLY A 95 21.00 -1.30 -17.01
C GLY A 95 19.84 -1.26 -17.99
N ARG A 96 19.81 -0.20 -18.82
CA ARG A 96 18.92 0.03 -19.96
C ARG A 96 17.45 -0.20 -19.59
N GLY A 97 16.75 -1.06 -20.34
CA GLY A 97 15.33 -1.35 -20.11
C GLY A 97 15.02 -1.84 -18.70
N LEU A 98 15.90 -2.63 -18.07
CA LEU A 98 15.69 -3.07 -16.68
C LEU A 98 15.85 -1.92 -15.69
N ALA A 99 16.82 -1.03 -15.90
CA ALA A 99 16.95 0.18 -15.08
C ALA A 99 15.65 0.99 -15.12
N ARG A 100 15.08 1.17 -16.32
CA ARG A 100 13.81 1.88 -16.51
C ARG A 100 12.64 1.22 -15.79
N LEU A 101 12.44 -0.08 -15.98
CA LEU A 101 11.33 -0.81 -15.36
C LEU A 101 11.43 -0.78 -13.84
N ILE A 102 12.60 -1.08 -13.28
CA ILE A 102 12.78 -1.07 -11.83
C ILE A 102 12.60 0.32 -11.25
N HIS A 103 13.10 1.37 -11.91
CA HIS A 103 12.88 2.75 -11.49
C HIS A 103 11.39 3.10 -11.49
N HIS A 104 10.64 2.70 -12.51
CA HIS A 104 9.19 2.91 -12.59
C HIS A 104 8.44 2.30 -11.40
N GLU A 105 8.79 1.07 -11.02
CA GLU A 105 8.15 0.41 -9.88
C GLU A 105 8.57 1.04 -8.53
N ILE A 106 9.82 1.52 -8.42
CA ILE A 106 10.28 2.25 -7.23
C ILE A 106 9.52 3.57 -7.09
N ASP A 107 9.30 4.31 -8.18
CA ASP A 107 8.49 5.54 -8.17
C ASP A 107 7.09 5.28 -7.61
N HIS A 108 6.48 4.13 -7.89
CA HIS A 108 5.18 3.77 -7.32
C HIS A 108 5.19 3.65 -5.80
N LEU A 109 6.32 3.25 -5.19
CA LEU A 109 6.46 3.20 -3.73
C LEU A 109 6.45 4.61 -3.11
N ASP A 110 6.93 5.60 -3.85
CA ASP A 110 6.93 7.01 -3.47
C ASP A 110 5.65 7.75 -3.93
N GLY A 111 4.68 7.04 -4.53
CA GLY A 111 3.46 7.62 -5.07
C GLY A 111 3.68 8.49 -6.32
N ILE A 112 4.81 8.32 -6.99
CA ILE A 112 5.16 8.99 -8.24
C ILE A 112 4.63 8.17 -9.41
N LEU A 113 3.98 8.85 -10.36
CA LEU A 113 3.46 8.25 -11.58
C LEU A 113 4.31 8.69 -12.78
N CYS A 114 4.49 7.80 -13.75
CA CYS A 114 5.26 8.05 -14.99
C CYS A 114 4.68 9.19 -15.86
N LEU A 115 3.51 9.73 -15.52
CA LEU A 115 2.88 10.86 -16.20
C LEU A 115 3.28 12.21 -15.58
N ALA A 116 3.86 12.21 -14.39
CA ALA A 116 4.34 13.41 -13.75
C ALA A 116 5.73 13.77 -14.30
N PRO A 117 5.92 14.98 -14.87
CA PRO A 117 7.26 15.53 -14.96
C PRO A 117 7.84 15.55 -13.54
N HIS A 118 9.11 15.18 -13.37
CA HIS A 118 9.79 15.18 -12.08
C HIS A 118 10.01 16.63 -11.57
N THR A 119 8.94 17.34 -11.26
CA THR A 119 8.98 18.56 -10.45
C THR A 119 8.97 18.13 -9.00
N ARG A 120 10.17 17.92 -8.45
CA ARG A 120 10.39 17.79 -7.01
C ARG A 120 9.69 18.98 -6.34
N ARG A 121 8.67 18.74 -5.51
CA ARG A 121 8.12 19.81 -4.68
C ARG A 121 9.24 20.35 -3.79
N PRO A 122 9.53 21.66 -3.76
CA PRO A 122 10.45 22.21 -2.76
C PRO A 122 9.93 21.86 -1.37
N GLY A 123 10.84 21.41 -0.51
CA GLY A 123 10.55 20.60 0.66
C GLY A 123 9.64 21.25 1.69
N THR A 124 8.66 20.48 2.17
CA THR A 124 8.11 20.65 3.52
C THR A 124 8.76 19.61 4.42
N ASP A 125 10.02 19.81 4.77
CA ASP A 125 10.60 19.16 5.95
C ASP A 125 10.04 19.90 7.17
N SER A 126 8.89 19.44 7.66
CA SER A 126 8.35 19.88 8.95
C SER A 126 8.83 18.93 10.03
N ARG A 127 10.10 19.05 10.43
CA ARG A 127 10.60 18.46 11.67
C ARG A 127 11.23 19.58 12.51
N PRO A 128 10.67 19.92 13.69
CA PRO A 128 11.27 20.92 14.57
C PRO A 128 12.52 20.36 15.25
N PRO A 129 13.41 21.24 15.76
CA PRO A 129 14.73 20.88 16.31
C PRO A 129 14.66 19.91 17.49
#